data_AF-A0A5A7MCB4-F1
#
_entry.id   AF-A0A5A7MCB4-F1
#
_cell.length_a   1.000
_cell.length_b   1.000
_cell.length_c   1.000
_cell.angle_alpha   90.00
_cell.angle_beta   90.00
_cell.angle_gamma   90.00
#
_symmetry.space_group_name_H-M   'P 1'
#
loop_
_entity.id
_entity.type
_entity.pdbx_description
1 polymer ?
#
loop_
_entity_poly.entity_id
_entity_poly.type
_entity_poly.pdbx_seq_one_letter_code
_entity_poly.pdbx_strand_id
1 'polypeptide(L)'
;MARYMAEQSDSGFLTDVFKIALGVFIGGLLAALAYTKYMAWEVEYSLRQATAEMQKQAKQRAELSRKQAEEERQRREAAESERAAREGQRAADAAQRQRHEADMRAAWSQIYRPSPACQADQMTLTCANAHAAAHKRFIEIYGEMPPRF
;
A
#
# COMPACT_ATOMS: atom_id res chain seq x y z
N MET A 1 -23.50 87.41 46.03
CA MET A 1 -22.61 86.27 46.36
C MET A 1 -23.40 84.96 46.31
N ALA A 2 -23.83 84.52 45.12
CA ALA A 2 -24.69 83.32 44.98
C ALA A 2 -24.07 82.24 44.06
N ARG A 3 -22.85 82.45 43.58
CA ARG A 3 -22.19 81.51 42.66
C ARG A 3 -21.26 80.51 43.36
N TYR A 4 -20.79 80.79 44.57
CA TYR A 4 -19.81 79.94 45.25
C TYR A 4 -20.39 78.79 46.09
N MET A 5 -21.71 78.73 46.32
CA MET A 5 -22.33 77.64 47.09
C MET A 5 -22.88 76.49 46.22
N ALA A 6 -22.98 76.68 44.90
CA ALA A 6 -23.38 75.59 43.99
C ALA A 6 -22.22 74.63 43.70
N GLU A 7 -20.98 75.12 43.68
CA GLU A 7 -19.78 74.30 43.38
C GLU A 7 -19.43 73.30 44.50
N GLN A 8 -19.79 73.59 45.75
CA GLN A 8 -19.42 72.76 46.90
C GLN A 8 -20.35 71.54 47.07
N SER A 9 -21.62 71.65 46.64
CA SER A 9 -22.56 70.51 46.61
C SER A 9 -22.35 69.61 45.40
N ASP A 10 -21.99 70.17 44.24
CA ASP A 10 -21.73 69.39 43.02
C ASP A 10 -20.46 68.55 43.12
N SER A 11 -19.38 69.10 43.71
CA SER A 11 -18.13 68.36 43.89
C SER A 11 -18.27 67.20 44.89
N GLY A 12 -19.04 67.39 45.97
CA GLY A 12 -19.34 66.32 46.93
C GLY A 12 -20.17 65.19 46.31
N PHE A 13 -21.22 65.54 45.54
CA PHE A 13 -22.07 64.57 44.85
C PHE A 13 -21.31 63.79 43.76
N LEU A 14 -20.54 64.48 42.91
CA LEU A 14 -19.73 63.84 41.87
C LEU A 14 -18.67 62.90 42.45
N THR A 15 -18.06 63.28 43.59
CA THR A 15 -17.07 62.43 44.26
C THR A 15 -17.70 61.15 44.80
N ASP A 16 -18.92 61.23 45.34
CA ASP A 16 -19.63 60.07 45.88
C ASP A 16 -20.11 59.13 44.77
N VAL A 17 -20.64 59.69 43.67
CA VAL A 17 -21.00 58.93 42.46
C VAL A 17 -19.77 58.25 41.86
N PHE A 18 -18.61 58.93 41.80
CA PHE A 18 -17.36 58.31 41.34
C PHE A 18 -16.90 57.18 42.24
N LYS A 19 -17.02 57.29 43.57
CA LYS A 19 -16.67 56.21 44.51
C LYS A 19 -17.54 54.99 44.31
N ILE A 20 -18.85 55.18 44.14
CA ILE A 20 -19.80 54.09 43.88
C ILE A 20 -19.50 53.45 42.53
N ALA A 21 -19.30 54.26 41.48
CA ALA A 21 -18.98 53.77 40.14
C ALA A 21 -17.66 52.98 40.12
N LEU A 22 -16.64 53.45 40.84
CA LEU A 22 -15.36 52.76 40.98
C LEU A 22 -15.53 51.42 41.71
N GLY A 23 -16.35 51.38 42.77
CA GLY A 23 -16.66 50.16 43.49
C GLY A 23 -17.36 49.12 42.63
N VAL A 24 -18.37 49.53 41.85
CA VAL A 24 -19.09 48.65 40.90
C VAL A 24 -18.16 48.20 39.77
N PHE A 25 -17.30 49.07 39.27
CA PHE A 25 -16.33 48.75 38.22
C PHE A 25 -15.32 47.70 38.69
N ILE A 26 -14.72 47.89 39.87
CA ILE A 26 -13.77 46.94 40.45
C ILE A 26 -14.47 45.62 40.79
N GLY A 27 -15.68 45.66 41.36
CA GLY A 27 -16.48 44.47 41.66
C GLY A 27 -16.83 43.67 40.41
N GLY A 28 -17.24 44.34 39.33
CA GLY A 28 -17.52 43.71 38.04
C GLY A 28 -16.29 43.08 37.39
N LEU A 29 -15.14 43.75 37.47
CA LEU A 29 -13.86 43.22 36.95
C LEU A 29 -13.41 41.97 37.70
N LEU A 30 -13.51 41.97 39.04
CA LEU A 30 -13.18 40.81 39.85
C LEU A 30 -14.13 39.64 39.59
N ALA A 31 -15.42 39.90 39.43
CA ALA A 31 -16.40 38.87 39.07
C ALA A 31 -16.09 38.24 37.70
N ALA A 32 -15.75 39.06 36.70
CA ALA A 32 -15.37 38.58 35.36
C ALA A 32 -14.07 37.75 35.39
N LEU A 33 -13.07 38.17 36.16
CA LEU A 33 -11.81 37.43 36.33
C LEU A 33 -12.01 36.11 37.09
N ALA A 34 -12.82 36.12 38.15
CA ALA A 34 -13.16 34.90 38.88
C ALA A 34 -13.91 33.90 37.99
N TYR A 35 -14.86 34.38 37.19
CA TYR A 35 -15.62 33.55 36.25
C TYR A 35 -14.71 32.89 35.19
N THR A 36 -13.80 33.65 34.58
CA THR A 36 -12.88 33.08 33.57
C THR A 36 -11.91 32.06 34.16
N LYS A 37 -11.40 32.28 35.38
CA LYS A 37 -10.52 31.33 36.07
C LYS A 37 -11.24 30.06 36.49
N TYR A 38 -12.48 30.17 36.95
CA TYR A 38 -13.29 29.01 37.33
C TYR A 38 -13.61 28.13 36.10
N MET A 39 -14.03 28.74 34.98
CA MET A 39 -14.31 28.02 33.74
C MET A 39 -13.06 27.35 33.15
N ALA A 40 -11.90 27.99 33.22
CA ALA A 40 -10.65 27.40 32.75
C ALA A 40 -10.29 26.09 33.48
N TRP A 41 -10.59 26.01 34.78
CA TRP A 41 -10.28 24.84 35.60
C TRP A 41 -11.15 23.62 35.26
N GLU A 42 -12.45 23.81 35.06
CA GLU A 42 -13.37 22.73 34.66
C GLU A 42 -13.06 22.21 33.24
N VAL A 43 -12.68 23.11 32.33
CA VAL A 43 -12.29 22.76 30.96
C VAL A 43 -11.00 21.95 30.95
N GLU A 44 -9.99 22.33 31.74
CA GLU A 44 -8.76 21.55 31.84
C GLU A 44 -8.99 20.12 32.37
N TYR A 45 -9.87 19.97 33.36
CA TYR A 45 -10.15 18.66 33.95
C TYR A 45 -10.87 17.73 32.98
N SER A 46 -11.89 18.23 32.26
CA SER A 46 -12.62 17.45 31.26
C SER A 46 -11.77 17.10 30.04
N LEU A 47 -10.89 18.02 29.60
CA LEU A 47 -9.94 17.76 28.52
C LEU A 47 -8.93 16.67 28.89
N ARG A 48 -8.42 16.63 30.12
CA ARG A 48 -7.45 15.60 30.54
C ARG A 48 -8.06 14.19 30.51
N GLN A 49 -9.30 14.04 30.93
CA GLN A 49 -9.99 12.75 30.87
C GLN A 49 -10.27 12.33 29.42
N ALA A 50 -10.82 13.24 28.61
CA ALA A 50 -11.11 12.97 27.21
C ALA A 50 -9.85 12.64 26.39
N THR A 51 -8.76 13.36 26.63
CA THR A 51 -7.47 13.11 25.94
C THR A 51 -6.82 11.82 26.38
N ALA A 52 -6.94 11.41 27.64
CA ALA A 52 -6.38 10.14 28.11
C ALA A 52 -7.06 8.93 27.44
N GLU A 53 -8.38 8.97 27.26
CA GLU A 53 -9.12 7.92 26.54
C GLU A 53 -8.80 7.92 25.05
N MET A 54 -8.80 9.10 24.43
CA MET A 54 -8.40 9.26 23.01
C MET A 54 -6.98 8.76 22.76
N GLN A 55 -6.03 9.05 23.66
CA GLN A 55 -4.66 8.57 23.54
C GLN A 55 -4.57 7.05 23.66
N LYS A 56 -5.33 6.42 24.57
CA LYS A 56 -5.39 4.96 24.67
C LYS A 56 -5.94 4.34 23.39
N GLN A 57 -7.03 4.88 22.86
CA GLN A 57 -7.61 4.40 21.59
C GLN A 57 -6.66 4.64 20.41
N ALA A 58 -5.98 5.79 20.35
CA ALA A 58 -5.00 6.09 19.32
C ALA A 58 -3.81 5.12 19.35
N LYS A 59 -3.29 4.79 20.55
CA LYS A 59 -2.23 3.80 20.72
C LYS A 59 -2.67 2.41 20.26
N GLN A 60 -3.86 1.97 20.66
CA GLN A 60 -4.41 0.68 20.23
C GLN A 60 -4.58 0.60 18.70
N ARG A 61 -5.10 1.66 18.07
CA ARG A 61 -5.21 1.74 16.60
C ARG A 61 -3.85 1.77 15.91
N ALA A 62 -2.88 2.48 16.48
CA ALA A 62 -1.50 2.51 15.98
C ALA A 62 -0.83 1.13 16.06
N GLU A 63 -1.04 0.38 17.15
CA GLU A 63 -0.53 -0.99 17.27
C GLU A 63 -1.21 -1.96 16.30
N LEU A 64 -2.54 -1.87 16.15
CA LEU A 64 -3.29 -2.69 15.18
C LEU A 64 -2.86 -2.41 13.75
N SER A 65 -2.72 -1.14 13.38
CA SER A 65 -2.24 -0.76 12.03
C SER A 65 -0.81 -1.20 11.77
N ARG A 66 0.08 -1.14 12.77
CA ARG A 66 1.44 -1.70 12.65
C ARG A 66 1.42 -3.20 12.40
N LYS A 67 0.65 -3.96 13.19
CA LYS A 67 0.52 -5.42 13.01
C LYS A 67 -0.05 -5.77 11.64
N GLN A 68 -1.08 -5.07 11.18
CA GLN A 68 -1.66 -5.27 9.85
C GLN A 68 -0.66 -4.95 8.74
N ALA A 69 0.10 -3.86 8.87
CA ALA A 69 1.12 -3.49 7.90
C ALA A 69 2.28 -4.51 7.84
N GLU A 70 2.70 -5.06 8.98
CA GLU A 70 3.70 -6.13 9.04
C GLU A 70 3.18 -7.42 8.40
N GLU A 71 1.95 -7.83 8.71
CA GLU A 71 1.33 -9.01 8.10
C GLU A 71 1.17 -8.85 6.59
N GLU A 72 0.77 -7.67 6.13
CA GLU A 72 0.64 -7.38 4.71
C GLU A 72 2.01 -7.40 4.00
N ARG A 73 3.07 -6.88 4.62
CA ARG A 73 4.44 -7.00 4.10
C ARG A 73 4.86 -8.44 3.97
N GLN A 74 4.68 -9.26 5.02
CA GLN A 74 5.01 -10.68 4.98
C GLN A 74 4.23 -11.43 3.90
N ARG A 75 2.93 -11.14 3.74
CA ARG A 75 2.11 -11.72 2.67
C ARG A 75 2.59 -11.32 1.28
N ARG A 76 3.00 -10.06 1.08
CA ARG A 76 3.55 -9.58 -0.19
C ARG A 76 4.88 -10.26 -0.51
N GLU A 77 5.80 -10.34 0.44
CA GLU A 77 7.10 -11.01 0.28
C GLU A 77 6.92 -12.52 -0.01
N ALA A 78 6.02 -13.19 0.69
CA ALA A 78 5.68 -14.59 0.43
C ALA A 78 5.11 -14.77 -0.98
N ALA A 79 4.18 -13.91 -1.41
CA ALA A 79 3.60 -13.98 -2.76
C ALA A 79 4.64 -13.67 -3.86
N GLU A 80 5.56 -12.74 -3.62
CA GLU A 80 6.65 -12.42 -4.56
C GLU A 80 7.64 -13.58 -4.68
N SER A 81 8.06 -14.18 -3.57
CA SER A 81 8.95 -15.35 -3.58
C SER A 81 8.32 -16.55 -4.30
N GLU A 82 7.02 -16.80 -4.09
CA GLU A 82 6.30 -17.87 -4.79
C GLU A 82 6.20 -17.62 -6.30
N ARG A 83 5.95 -16.36 -6.71
CA ARG A 83 5.95 -15.97 -8.12
C ARG A 83 7.33 -16.17 -8.75
N ALA A 84 8.39 -15.70 -8.10
CA ALA A 84 9.76 -15.88 -8.57
C ALA A 84 10.14 -17.36 -8.69
N ALA A 85 9.74 -18.19 -7.72
CA ALA A 85 9.96 -19.63 -7.77
C ALA A 85 9.22 -20.29 -8.96
N ARG A 86 7.96 -19.93 -9.19
CA ARG A 86 7.17 -20.44 -10.33
C ARG A 86 7.73 -19.98 -11.67
N GLU A 87 8.18 -18.74 -11.78
CA GLU A 87 8.84 -18.22 -12.98
C GLU A 87 10.17 -18.94 -13.24
N GLY A 88 10.98 -19.15 -12.20
CA GLY A 88 12.22 -19.92 -12.28
C GLY A 88 11.98 -21.36 -12.76
N GLN A 89 10.96 -22.03 -12.22
CA GLN A 89 10.58 -23.38 -12.66
C GLN A 89 10.11 -23.38 -14.13
N ARG A 90 9.25 -22.44 -14.53
CA ARG A 90 8.79 -22.34 -15.94
C ARG A 90 9.94 -22.09 -16.90
N ALA A 91 10.91 -21.25 -16.52
CA ALA A 91 12.10 -20.99 -17.32
C ALA A 91 12.99 -22.23 -17.45
N ALA A 92 13.18 -22.97 -16.34
CA ALA A 92 13.93 -24.22 -16.35
C ALA A 92 13.24 -25.29 -17.23
N ASP A 93 11.93 -25.47 -17.10
CA ASP A 93 11.14 -26.41 -17.91
C ASP A 93 11.15 -26.03 -19.39
N ALA A 94 11.10 -24.74 -19.70
CA ALA A 94 11.21 -24.26 -21.08
C ALA A 94 12.60 -24.55 -21.66
N ALA A 95 13.66 -24.28 -20.90
CA ALA A 95 15.04 -24.57 -21.31
C ALA A 95 15.25 -26.08 -21.51
N GLN A 96 14.71 -26.92 -20.62
CA GLN A 96 14.78 -28.37 -20.75
C GLN A 96 14.05 -28.86 -22.00
N ARG A 97 12.83 -28.36 -22.27
CA ARG A 97 12.09 -28.69 -23.49
C ARG A 97 12.84 -28.28 -24.76
N GLN A 98 13.43 -27.09 -24.79
CA GLN A 98 14.22 -26.63 -25.93
C GLN A 98 15.45 -27.51 -26.19
N ARG A 99 16.14 -27.95 -25.12
CA ARG A 99 17.28 -28.88 -25.23
C ARG A 99 16.82 -30.23 -25.79
N HIS A 100 15.77 -30.79 -25.21
CA HIS A 100 15.18 -32.05 -25.68
C HIS A 100 14.77 -31.97 -27.15
N GLU A 101 14.09 -30.91 -27.56
CA GLU A 101 13.72 -30.68 -28.96
C GLU A 101 14.94 -30.50 -29.88
N ALA A 102 16.03 -29.87 -29.40
CA ALA A 102 17.25 -29.74 -30.17
C ALA A 102 17.96 -31.10 -30.34
N ASP A 103 18.02 -31.90 -29.28
CA ASP A 103 18.59 -33.25 -29.30
C ASP A 103 17.80 -34.17 -30.23
N MET A 104 16.46 -34.12 -30.18
CA MET A 104 15.59 -34.88 -31.07
C MET A 104 15.70 -34.41 -32.52
N ARG A 105 15.89 -33.11 -32.78
CA ARG A 105 16.18 -32.61 -34.13
C ARG A 105 17.51 -33.10 -34.66
N ALA A 106 18.54 -33.11 -33.81
CA ALA A 106 19.85 -33.66 -34.17
C ALA A 106 19.75 -35.16 -34.49
N ALA A 107 19.06 -35.93 -33.64
CA ALA A 107 18.81 -37.36 -33.86
C ALA A 107 18.02 -37.62 -35.16
N TRP A 108 16.99 -36.82 -35.44
CA TRP A 108 16.21 -36.95 -36.68
C TRP A 108 17.08 -36.74 -37.92
N SER A 109 17.97 -35.73 -37.91
CA SER A 109 18.87 -35.45 -39.03
C SER A 109 19.87 -36.58 -39.33
N GLN A 110 20.15 -37.44 -38.34
CA GLN A 110 20.97 -38.64 -38.52
C GLN A 110 20.18 -39.79 -39.15
N ILE A 111 18.87 -39.89 -38.88
CA ILE A 111 17.99 -40.96 -39.38
C ILE A 111 17.45 -40.64 -40.78
N TYR A 112 17.05 -39.38 -41.00
CA TYR A 112 16.49 -38.92 -42.26
C TYR A 112 17.35 -37.83 -42.88
N ARG A 113 17.92 -38.13 -44.04
CA ARG A 113 18.61 -37.16 -44.89
C ARG A 113 17.98 -37.19 -46.28
N PRO A 114 17.19 -36.17 -46.68
CA PRO A 114 16.50 -36.17 -47.95
C PRO A 114 17.51 -36.17 -49.10
N SER A 115 17.26 -37.01 -50.10
CA SER A 115 18.05 -37.01 -51.34
C SER A 115 17.84 -35.69 -52.10
N PRO A 116 18.78 -35.27 -52.97
CA PRO A 116 18.63 -34.04 -53.75
C PRO A 116 17.36 -34.02 -54.62
N ALA A 117 16.92 -35.18 -55.12
CA ALA A 117 15.64 -35.31 -55.82
C ALA A 117 14.43 -34.98 -54.93
N CYS A 118 14.46 -35.41 -53.65
CA CYS A 118 13.43 -35.07 -52.68
C CYS A 118 13.49 -33.62 -52.19
N GLN A 119 14.63 -32.96 -52.30
CA GLN A 119 14.74 -31.53 -51.99
C GLN A 119 14.14 -30.67 -53.10
N ALA A 120 14.22 -31.12 -54.35
CA ALA A 120 13.62 -30.44 -55.51
C ALA A 120 12.09 -30.64 -55.58
N ASP A 121 11.60 -31.85 -55.27
CA ASP A 121 10.16 -32.15 -55.21
C ASP A 121 9.83 -33.13 -54.08
N GLN A 122 9.33 -32.58 -52.97
CA GLN A 122 8.94 -33.33 -51.78
C GLN A 122 7.64 -34.12 -51.95
N MET A 123 6.84 -33.83 -52.98
CA MET A 123 5.50 -34.41 -53.17
C MET A 123 5.53 -35.72 -53.96
N THR A 124 6.71 -36.13 -54.44
CA THR A 124 6.86 -37.43 -55.10
C THR A 124 6.62 -38.59 -54.13
N LEU A 125 5.92 -39.62 -54.61
CA LEU A 125 5.59 -40.82 -53.81
C LEU A 125 6.83 -41.49 -53.19
N THR A 126 7.97 -41.46 -53.87
CA THR A 126 9.23 -42.02 -53.39
C THR A 126 9.77 -41.26 -52.17
N CYS A 127 9.67 -39.94 -52.18
CA CYS A 127 10.10 -39.09 -51.07
C CYS A 127 9.14 -39.18 -49.88
N ALA A 128 7.83 -39.21 -50.14
CA ALA A 128 6.83 -39.45 -49.11
C ALA A 128 7.03 -40.81 -48.41
N ASN A 129 7.31 -41.88 -49.18
CA ASN A 129 7.58 -43.20 -48.63
C ASN A 129 8.89 -43.24 -47.82
N ALA A 130 9.96 -42.59 -48.29
CA ALA A 130 11.23 -42.52 -47.58
C ALA A 130 11.10 -41.75 -46.25
N HIS A 131 10.37 -40.63 -46.25
CA HIS A 131 10.06 -39.87 -45.05
C HIS A 131 9.25 -40.69 -44.05
N ALA A 132 8.20 -41.38 -44.52
CA ALA A 132 7.37 -42.25 -43.68
C ALA A 132 8.16 -43.41 -43.04
N ALA A 133 9.06 -44.04 -43.80
CA ALA A 133 9.93 -45.10 -43.30
C ALA A 133 10.90 -44.59 -42.21
N ALA A 134 11.48 -43.41 -42.40
CA ALA A 134 12.32 -42.78 -41.40
C ALA A 134 11.54 -42.39 -40.14
N HIS A 135 10.30 -41.90 -40.30
CA HIS A 135 9.39 -41.59 -39.19
C HIS A 135 9.12 -42.83 -38.34
N LYS A 136 8.82 -43.97 -38.98
CA LYS A 136 8.60 -45.25 -38.29
C LYS A 136 9.84 -45.69 -37.50
N ARG A 137 11.04 -45.58 -38.10
CA ARG A 137 12.30 -45.90 -37.43
C ARG A 137 12.57 -44.99 -36.22
N PHE A 138 12.29 -43.70 -36.34
CA PHE A 138 12.49 -42.77 -35.23
C PHE A 138 11.60 -43.11 -34.04
N ILE A 139 10.31 -43.39 -34.29
CA ILE A 139 9.37 -43.80 -33.25
C ILE A 139 9.79 -45.13 -32.60
N GLU A 140 10.34 -46.07 -33.38
CA GLU A 140 10.84 -47.34 -32.84
C GLU A 140 12.04 -47.15 -31.89
N ILE A 141 12.91 -46.16 -32.16
CA ILE A 141 14.11 -45.89 -31.36
C ILE A 141 13.79 -45.03 -30.12
N TYR A 142 13.01 -43.96 -30.30
CA TYR A 142 12.80 -42.95 -29.27
C TYR A 142 11.44 -43.05 -28.57
N GLY A 143 10.51 -43.85 -29.09
CA GLY A 143 9.16 -44.00 -28.53
C GLY A 143 8.25 -42.78 -28.68
N GLU A 144 8.76 -41.70 -29.27
CA GLU A 144 8.05 -40.44 -29.48
C GLU A 144 8.12 -39.99 -30.95
N MET A 145 7.22 -39.08 -31.32
CA MET A 145 7.17 -38.55 -32.67
C MET A 145 8.30 -37.54 -32.88
N PRO A 146 9.00 -37.54 -34.04
CA PRO A 146 10.03 -36.55 -34.29
C PRO A 146 9.45 -35.13 -34.24
N PRO A 147 10.26 -34.14 -33.83
CA PRO A 147 9.81 -32.75 -33.71
C PRO A 147 9.27 -32.26 -35.06
N ARG A 148 8.25 -31.39 -35.02
CA ARG A 148 7.68 -30.80 -36.23
C ARG A 148 8.71 -29.85 -36.85
N PHE A 149 9.03 -30.09 -38.12
CA PHE A 149 9.93 -29.27 -38.94
C PHE A 149 9.14 -28.34 -39.86
#